data_AF-A0A535HRX9-F1
#
_entry.id   AF-A0A535HRX9-F1
#
_cell.length_a   1.000
_cell.length_b   1.000
_cell.length_c   1.000
_cell.angle_alpha   90.00
_cell.angle_beta   90.00
_cell.angle_gamma   90.00
#
_symmetry.space_group_name_H-M   'P 1'
#
loop_
_entity.id
_entity.type
_entity.pdbx_description
1 polymer ?
#
loop_
_entity_poly.entity_id
_entity_poly.type
_entity_poly.pdbx_seq_one_letter_code
_entity_poly.pdbx_strand_id
1 'polypeptide(L)'
;MTLFLDAALRVMSATRPMRAREITEEALRRGLLRTRGKTPEATLTAALYLEAKVERPRVRRIFTPGGTKVRWLLGDKHSAAVG
;
A
#
# COMPACT_ATOMS: atom_id res chain seq x y z
N MET A 1 -9.59 4.88 -10.25
CA MET A 1 -8.12 4.62 -10.30
C MET A 1 -7.79 3.49 -9.31
N THR A 2 -8.19 2.26 -9.62
CA THR A 2 -8.19 1.12 -8.67
C THR A 2 -7.00 0.17 -8.86
N LEU A 3 -6.44 0.07 -10.07
CA LEU A 3 -5.36 -0.88 -10.42
C LEU A 3 -4.14 -0.81 -9.48
N PHE A 4 -3.64 0.38 -9.18
CA PHE A 4 -2.46 0.55 -8.31
C PHE A 4 -2.75 0.20 -6.86
N LEU A 5 -3.94 0.51 -6.37
CA LEU A 5 -4.35 0.16 -5.02
C LEU A 5 -4.57 -1.35 -4.91
N ASP A 6 -5.24 -1.96 -5.87
CA ASP A 6 -5.48 -3.41 -5.88
C ASP A 6 -4.16 -4.20 -5.93
N ALA A 7 -3.22 -3.76 -6.77
CA ALA A 7 -1.88 -4.32 -6.81
C ALA A 7 -1.15 -4.16 -5.47
N ALA A 8 -1.24 -2.97 -4.84
CA ALA A 8 -0.66 -2.74 -3.53
C ALA A 8 -1.26 -3.65 -2.45
N LEU A 9 -2.58 -3.81 -2.41
CA LEU A 9 -3.29 -4.67 -1.46
C LEU A 9 -2.85 -6.14 -1.62
N ARG A 10 -2.72 -6.62 -2.86
CA ARG A 10 -2.23 -7.99 -3.17
C ARG A 10 -0.76 -8.21 -2.79
N VAL A 11 0.06 -7.18 -2.87
CA VAL A 11 1.45 -7.26 -2.41
C VAL A 11 1.49 -7.30 -0.88
N MET A 12 0.77 -6.39 -0.21
CA MET A 12 0.77 -6.25 1.25
C MET A 12 0.05 -7.40 1.97
N SER A 13 -0.83 -8.15 1.31
CA SER A 13 -1.52 -9.30 1.91
C SER A 13 -0.59 -10.46 2.28
N ALA A 14 0.59 -10.53 1.65
CA ALA A 14 1.54 -11.62 1.86
C ALA A 14 2.75 -11.22 2.74
N THR A 15 2.80 -10.00 3.29
CA THR A 15 4.06 -9.43 3.80
C THR A 15 3.92 -8.46 4.98
N ARG A 16 5.06 -8.16 5.62
CA ARG A 16 5.30 -7.11 6.65
C ARG A 16 5.02 -5.68 6.14
N PRO A 17 5.01 -4.64 7.01
CA PRO A 17 4.88 -3.25 6.56
C PRO A 17 5.96 -2.82 5.54
N MET A 18 5.55 -2.32 4.39
CA MET A 18 6.42 -2.00 3.24
C MET A 18 6.39 -0.50 2.88
N ARG A 19 7.48 0.01 2.33
CA ARG A 19 7.51 1.34 1.69
C ARG A 19 6.83 1.28 0.32
N ALA A 20 6.28 2.40 -0.13
CA ALA A 20 5.58 2.46 -1.43
C ALA A 20 6.48 2.01 -2.61
N ARG A 21 7.77 2.34 -2.58
CA ARG A 21 8.76 1.82 -3.52
C ARG A 21 8.83 0.29 -3.54
N GLU A 22 8.95 -0.33 -2.37
CA GLU A 22 9.04 -1.79 -2.23
C GLU A 22 7.75 -2.46 -2.75
N ILE A 23 6.60 -1.86 -2.51
CA ILE A 23 5.30 -2.33 -3.03
C ILE A 23 5.26 -2.24 -4.55
N THR A 24 5.76 -1.13 -5.12
CA THR A 24 5.76 -0.90 -6.56
C THR A 24 6.68 -1.88 -7.28
N GLU A 25 7.90 -2.07 -6.78
CA GLU A 25 8.87 -3.02 -7.32
C GLU A 25 8.31 -4.45 -7.30
N GLU A 26 7.70 -4.86 -6.18
CA GLU A 26 7.10 -6.18 -6.04
C GLU A 26 5.87 -6.38 -6.94
N ALA A 27 5.03 -5.36 -7.09
CA ALA A 27 3.88 -5.41 -7.98
C ALA A 27 4.28 -5.54 -9.45
N LEU A 28 5.37 -4.87 -9.87
CA LEU A 28 5.95 -5.03 -11.20
C LEU A 28 6.57 -6.43 -11.36
N ARG A 29 7.33 -6.90 -10.37
CA ARG A 29 7.97 -8.22 -10.37
C ARG A 29 6.95 -9.36 -10.48
N ARG A 30 5.82 -9.25 -9.80
CA ARG A 30 4.70 -10.21 -9.85
C ARG A 30 3.81 -10.05 -11.09
N GLY A 31 4.05 -9.05 -11.94
CA GLY A 31 3.20 -8.73 -13.10
C GLY A 31 1.81 -8.21 -12.73
N LEU A 32 1.60 -7.77 -11.48
CA LEU A 32 0.36 -7.15 -11.02
C LEU A 32 0.18 -5.74 -11.57
N LEU A 33 1.30 -5.07 -11.87
CA LEU A 33 1.32 -3.79 -12.57
C LEU A 33 2.10 -3.91 -13.88
N ARG A 34 1.60 -3.22 -14.90
CA ARG A 34 2.29 -2.98 -16.17
C ARG A 34 2.16 -1.52 -16.50
N THR A 35 3.28 -0.81 -16.61
CA THR A 35 3.29 0.62 -16.91
C THR A 35 4.29 0.94 -18.00
N ARG A 36 3.90 1.76 -18.98
CA ARG A 36 4.81 2.33 -19.99
C ARG A 36 5.43 3.68 -19.56
N GLY A 37 4.95 4.27 -18.47
CA GLY A 37 5.34 5.61 -17.99
C GLY A 37 6.44 5.60 -16.92
N LYS A 38 6.95 6.80 -16.58
CA LYS A 38 8.21 7.01 -15.83
C LYS A 38 8.12 6.83 -14.31
N THR A 39 6.93 6.86 -13.69
CA THR A 39 6.81 6.94 -12.22
C THR A 39 5.62 6.17 -11.62
N PRO A 40 5.55 4.83 -11.79
CA PRO A 40 4.53 4.01 -11.14
C PRO A 40 4.50 4.14 -9.60
N GLU A 41 5.64 4.44 -8.98
CA GLU A 41 5.74 4.65 -7.53
C GLU A 41 4.94 5.87 -7.05
N ALA A 42 4.97 6.98 -7.78
CA ALA A 42 4.27 8.20 -7.40
C ALA A 42 2.75 7.99 -7.45
N THR A 43 2.27 7.32 -8.49
CA THR A 43 0.85 6.96 -8.63
C THR A 43 0.40 6.00 -7.54
N LEU A 44 1.21 4.96 -7.25
CA LEU A 44 0.91 4.01 -6.18
C LEU A 44 0.88 4.71 -4.80
N THR A 45 1.84 5.61 -4.56
CA THR A 45 1.89 6.40 -3.33
C THR A 45 0.64 7.26 -3.20
N ALA A 46 0.24 8.01 -4.24
CA ALA A 46 -0.96 8.83 -4.22
C ALA A 46 -2.22 7.99 -3.94
N ALA A 47 -2.34 6.81 -4.56
CA ALA A 47 -3.47 5.91 -4.33
C ALA A 47 -3.56 5.45 -2.86
N LEU A 48 -2.42 5.09 -2.24
CA LEU A 48 -2.37 4.72 -0.83
C LEU A 48 -2.76 5.88 0.10
N TYR A 49 -2.31 7.10 -0.19
CA TYR A 49 -2.68 8.29 0.59
C TYR A 49 -4.16 8.63 0.48
N LEU A 50 -4.77 8.46 -0.69
CA LEU A 50 -6.21 8.66 -0.86
C LEU A 50 -7.00 7.60 -0.10
N GLU A 51 -6.61 6.33 -0.21
CA GLU A 51 -7.25 5.23 0.51
C GLU A 51 -7.15 5.40 2.03
N ALA A 52 -6.04 5.91 2.55
CA ALA A 52 -5.87 6.14 3.99
C ALA A 52 -6.74 7.27 4.57
N LYS A 53 -7.38 8.09 3.72
CA LYS A 53 -8.24 9.22 4.15
C LYS A 53 -9.72 8.86 4.18
N VAL A 54 -10.12 7.72 3.65
CA VAL A 54 -11.53 7.31 3.64
C VAL A 54 -11.94 6.82 5.04
N GLU A 55 -13.25 6.81 5.32
CA GLU A 55 -13.79 6.44 6.64
C GLU A 55 -13.42 5.01 7.06
N ARG A 56 -13.35 4.09 6.09
CA ARG A 56 -12.98 2.68 6.28
C ARG A 56 -11.78 2.32 5.41
N PRO A 57 -10.56 2.72 5.80
CA PRO A 57 -9.39 2.58 4.96
C PRO A 57 -8.90 1.13 4.93
N ARG A 58 -8.68 0.60 3.72
CA ARG A 58 -8.09 -0.74 3.53
C ARG A 58 -6.58 -0.78 3.77
N VAL A 59 -5.96 0.37 4.05
CA VAL A 59 -4.53 0.51 4.31
C VAL A 59 -4.28 1.39 5.52
N ARG A 60 -3.19 1.14 6.24
CA ARG A 60 -2.73 1.99 7.35
C ARG A 60 -1.31 2.48 7.10
N ARG A 61 -1.00 3.65 7.65
CA ARG A 61 0.33 4.24 7.67
C ARG A 61 0.96 3.99 9.03
N ILE A 62 2.16 3.44 9.05
CA ILE A 62 2.98 3.33 10.26
C ILE A 62 4.21 4.23 10.10
N PHE A 63 4.46 5.01 11.14
CA PHE A 63 5.71 5.73 11.34
C PHE A 63 6.62 4.87 12.21
N THR A 64 7.86 4.64 11.77
CA THR A 64 8.85 3.93 12.61
C THR A 64 9.56 4.98 13.46
N PRO A 65 9.70 4.81 14.79
CA PRO A 65 10.46 5.73 15.62
C PRO A 65 11.88 5.92 15.06
N GLY A 66 12.30 7.18 14.86
CA GLY A 66 13.59 7.52 14.25
C GLY A 66 13.70 7.32 12.74
N GLY A 67 12.64 6.87 12.05
CA GLY A 67 12.62 6.68 10.61
C GLY A 67 11.92 7.82 9.87
N THR A 68 12.52 8.36 8.82
CA THR A 68 11.90 9.41 7.98
C THR A 68 10.88 8.88 6.95
N LYS A 69 10.72 7.56 6.84
CA LYS A 69 9.97 6.93 5.74
C LYS A 69 8.70 6.23 6.23
N VAL A 70 7.57 6.56 5.61
CA VAL A 70 6.27 5.92 5.85
C VAL A 70 6.29 4.46 5.38
N ARG A 71 5.76 3.57 6.21
CA ARG A 71 5.45 2.18 5.83
C ARG A 71 3.93 1.99 5.77
N TRP A 72 3.52 1.09 4.89
CA TRP A 72 2.14 0.75 4.59
C TRP A 72 1.88 -0.70 4.94
N LEU A 73 0.69 -0.97 5.46
CA LEU A 73 0.15 -2.30 5.74
C LEU A 73 -1.35 -2.31 5.45
N LEU A 74 -1.95 -3.50 5.43
CA LEU A 74 -3.40 -3.65 5.33
C LEU A 74 -4.12 -3.09 6.57
N GLY A 75 -5.27 -2.47 6.32
CA GLY A 75 -6.11 -1.79 7.30
C GLY A 75 -6.75 -2.72 8.32
N ASP A 76 -6.92 -4.00 7.99
CA ASP A 76 -7.65 -4.96 8.81
C ASP A 76 -6.98 -6.33 8.91
N LYS A 77 -6.43 -6.61 10.10
CA LYS A 77 -6.74 -7.83 10.84
C LYS A 77 -7.45 -7.52 12.17
N HIS A 78 -8.01 -6.31 12.33
CA HIS A 78 -8.59 -5.88 13.61
C HIS A 78 -9.98 -5.24 13.42
N SER A 79 -10.91 -6.06 12.93
CA SER A 79 -12.34 -5.83 13.11
C SER A 79 -12.97 -7.17 13.57
N ALA A 80 -12.50 -7.64 14.72
CA ALA A 80 -13.07 -8.76 15.47
C ALA A 80 -12.72 -8.58 16.96
N ALA A 81 -13.10 -7.44 17.51
CA ALA A 81 -13.10 -7.18 18.95
C ALA A 81 -14.17 -6.13 19.26
N VAL A 82 -15.41 -6.48 18.91
CA VAL A 82 -16.61 -5.97 19.58
C VAL A 82 -17.43 -7.21 19.88
N GLY A 83 -17.12 -7.78 21.04
CA GLY A 83 -17.88 -8.78 21.77
C GLY A 83 -17.97 -8.31 23.20
#